data_AF-X0U808-F1
#
_entry.id   AF-X0U808-F1
#
_cell.length_a   1.000
_cell.length_b   1.000
_cell.length_c   1.000
_cell.angle_alpha   90.00
_cell.angle_beta   90.00
_cell.angle_gamma   90.00
#
_symmetry.space_group_name_H-M   'P 1'
#
loop_
_entity.id
_entity.type
_entity.pdbx_description
1 polymer ?
#
loop_
_entity_poly.entity_id
_entity_poly.type
_entity_poly.pdbx_seq_one_letter_code
_entity_poly.pdbx_strand_id
1 'polypeptide(L)'
;EITVSAKKEVTKDDTIDRGTVTNITSYTEICEVLQNNRKMIKNVVYGFEDHVGKLFKNYRIYINYADSVDLRLKALLLHKRIIFYNQDPEHQSESPMFFPLSVYLGEIRKRDLKLSRKIVSEITVPIMYKAKIVFGLVQINAEYPLTMNNVGIIKKIAAELEKKIRFLPLPFEDKTNMQVIEINFDEIHMEFRDRKLLRHFPIGGVVFFKLRNKEEEIGQFSAIVKTRNNYGGKTTVSCLFEEKDALSEINLETHLEKISRKKAKQ
;
A
#
# COMPACT_ATOMS: atom_id res chain seq x y z
N GLU A 1 9.55 -38.56 38.62
CA GLU A 1 8.49 -37.59 38.30
C GLU A 1 8.84 -36.25 38.96
N ILE A 2 9.16 -35.24 38.16
CA ILE A 2 9.42 -33.88 38.67
C ILE A 2 8.47 -32.96 37.91
N THR A 3 7.36 -32.63 38.54
CA THR A 3 6.35 -31.72 38.04
C THR A 3 6.82 -30.29 38.29
N VAL A 4 7.55 -29.71 37.33
CA VAL A 4 7.80 -28.25 37.34
C VAL A 4 6.59 -27.58 36.72
N SER A 5 5.62 -27.23 37.56
CA SER A 5 4.55 -26.31 37.24
C SER A 5 5.15 -24.92 37.07
N ALA A 6 5.52 -24.59 35.84
CA ALA A 6 5.83 -23.22 35.45
C ALA A 6 4.56 -22.37 35.60
N LYS A 7 4.39 -21.77 36.78
CA LYS A 7 3.49 -20.62 36.96
C LYS A 7 3.97 -19.54 36.00
N LYS A 8 3.25 -19.35 34.90
CA LYS A 8 3.31 -18.14 34.10
C LYS A 8 3.10 -16.96 35.05
N GLU A 9 4.14 -16.18 35.29
CA GLU A 9 3.99 -14.82 35.80
C GLU A 9 3.13 -14.07 34.78
N VAL A 10 1.85 -13.93 35.10
CA VAL A 10 0.94 -13.02 34.40
C VAL A 10 1.38 -11.63 34.84
N THR A 11 2.23 -10.99 34.03
CA THR A 11 2.48 -9.56 34.15
C THR A 11 1.12 -8.84 34.09
N LYS A 12 0.86 -7.90 35.01
CA LYS A 12 -0.41 -7.16 35.19
C LYS A 12 -1.04 -6.61 33.89
N ASP A 13 -0.25 -6.51 32.83
CA ASP A 13 -0.60 -5.97 31.52
C ASP A 13 -1.43 -6.91 30.59
N ASP A 14 -1.53 -8.21 30.92
CA ASP A 14 -2.24 -9.22 30.10
C ASP A 14 -3.78 -9.10 30.12
N THR A 15 -4.32 -8.17 30.91
CA THR A 15 -5.77 -7.97 31.06
C THR A 15 -6.35 -6.96 30.08
N ILE A 16 -5.52 -6.12 29.47
CA ILE A 16 -5.93 -5.08 28.53
C ILE A 16 -5.86 -5.65 27.12
N ASP A 17 -7.03 -5.90 26.52
CA ASP A 17 -7.14 -6.26 25.11
C ASP A 17 -6.80 -5.06 24.23
N ARG A 18 -5.54 -4.98 23.80
CA ARG A 18 -5.02 -3.98 22.86
C ARG A 18 -5.25 -4.36 21.39
N GLY A 19 -5.82 -5.53 21.16
CA GLY A 19 -6.09 -6.06 19.83
C GLY A 19 -4.98 -6.94 19.24
N THR A 20 -5.27 -7.44 18.06
CA THR A 20 -4.40 -8.28 17.24
C THR A 20 -4.43 -7.77 15.81
N VAL A 21 -3.29 -7.93 15.13
CA VAL A 21 -3.13 -7.57 13.72
C VAL A 21 -3.09 -8.83 12.87
N THR A 22 -3.84 -8.84 11.78
CA THR A 22 -3.95 -9.96 10.84
C THR A 22 -3.94 -9.46 9.39
N ASN A 23 -3.86 -10.38 8.42
CA ASN A 23 -3.96 -10.07 6.99
C ASN A 23 -2.94 -9.01 6.55
N ILE A 24 -1.69 -9.23 6.97
CA ILE A 24 -0.60 -8.28 6.78
C ILE A 24 -0.10 -8.41 5.35
N THR A 25 0.10 -7.27 4.71
CA THR A 25 0.79 -7.19 3.43
C THR A 25 1.63 -5.94 3.36
N SER A 26 2.60 -5.92 2.45
CA SER A 26 3.46 -4.78 2.23
C SER A 26 3.75 -4.67 0.73
N TYR A 27 4.31 -3.54 0.32
CA TYR A 27 4.82 -3.38 -1.03
C TYR A 27 5.80 -4.51 -1.43
N THR A 28 6.72 -4.86 -0.52
CA THR A 28 7.70 -5.95 -0.74
C THR A 28 7.00 -7.28 -0.95
N GLU A 29 6.02 -7.63 -0.11
CA GLU A 29 5.26 -8.88 -0.23
C GLU A 29 4.52 -8.94 -1.56
N ILE A 30 3.84 -7.87 -1.94
CA ILE A 30 3.09 -7.81 -3.20
C ILE A 30 4.04 -8.02 -4.37
N CYS A 31 5.18 -7.32 -4.41
CA CYS A 31 6.16 -7.49 -5.49
C CYS A 31 6.72 -8.91 -5.55
N GLU A 32 7.00 -9.55 -4.41
CA GLU A 32 7.51 -10.92 -4.35
C GLU A 32 6.47 -11.93 -4.86
N VAL A 33 5.21 -11.80 -4.42
CA VAL A 33 4.10 -12.64 -4.90
C VAL A 33 3.90 -12.47 -6.41
N LEU A 34 3.95 -11.25 -6.91
CA LEU A 34 3.83 -10.96 -8.35
C LEU A 34 4.99 -11.56 -9.14
N GLN A 35 6.22 -11.46 -8.63
CA GLN A 35 7.43 -11.99 -9.28
C GLN A 35 7.40 -13.51 -9.36
N ASN A 36 7.03 -14.18 -8.27
CA ASN A 36 6.90 -15.63 -8.21
C ASN A 36 5.79 -16.16 -9.14
N ASN A 37 4.83 -15.32 -9.51
CA ASN A 37 3.69 -15.67 -10.36
C ASN A 37 3.69 -14.93 -11.71
N ARG A 38 4.85 -14.46 -12.16
CA ARG A 38 4.99 -13.54 -13.30
C ARG A 38 4.27 -13.99 -14.58
N LYS A 39 4.28 -15.29 -14.90
CA LYS A 39 3.59 -15.82 -16.10
C LYS A 39 2.07 -15.61 -16.02
N MET A 40 1.47 -15.89 -14.87
CA MET A 40 0.04 -15.69 -14.63
C MET A 40 -0.32 -14.20 -14.71
N ILE A 41 0.48 -13.35 -14.07
CA ILE A 41 0.26 -11.89 -14.09
C ILE A 41 0.38 -11.32 -15.50
N LYS A 42 1.38 -11.76 -16.27
CA LYS A 42 1.53 -11.34 -17.68
C LYS A 42 0.29 -11.67 -18.52
N ASN A 43 -0.30 -12.86 -18.35
CA ASN A 43 -1.52 -13.22 -19.09
C ASN A 43 -2.70 -12.30 -18.76
N VAL A 44 -2.85 -11.91 -17.48
CA VAL A 44 -3.86 -10.92 -17.09
C VAL A 44 -3.58 -9.58 -17.74
N VAL A 45 -2.34 -9.10 -17.66
CA VAL A 45 -1.92 -7.82 -18.25
C VAL A 45 -2.14 -7.78 -19.76
N TYR A 46 -1.77 -8.84 -20.50
CA TYR A 46 -1.99 -8.91 -21.95
C TYR A 46 -3.46 -8.72 -22.35
N GLY A 47 -4.39 -9.27 -21.57
CA GLY A 47 -5.83 -9.06 -21.82
C GLY A 47 -6.27 -7.59 -21.67
N PHE A 48 -5.60 -6.82 -20.81
CA PHE A 48 -5.83 -5.38 -20.71
C PHE A 48 -5.07 -4.58 -21.77
N GLU A 49 -3.85 -4.99 -22.14
CA GLU A 49 -3.09 -4.32 -23.20
C GLU A 49 -3.86 -4.26 -24.53
N ASP A 50 -4.56 -5.34 -24.91
CA ASP A 50 -5.44 -5.32 -26.08
C ASP A 50 -6.57 -4.28 -25.96
N HIS A 51 -7.20 -4.18 -24.78
CA HIS A 51 -8.26 -3.19 -24.54
C HIS A 51 -7.71 -1.75 -24.56
N VAL A 52 -6.57 -1.49 -23.92
CA VAL A 52 -5.95 -0.17 -23.90
C VAL A 52 -5.45 0.23 -25.29
N GLY A 53 -4.86 -0.71 -26.04
CA GLY A 53 -4.34 -0.46 -27.38
C GLY A 53 -5.39 -0.10 -28.42
N LYS A 54 -6.65 -0.48 -28.21
CA LYS A 54 -7.79 -0.03 -29.03
C LYS A 54 -8.18 1.43 -28.76
N LEU A 55 -7.87 1.94 -27.57
CA LEU A 55 -8.24 3.30 -27.15
C LEU A 55 -7.09 4.30 -27.34
N PHE A 56 -5.85 3.86 -27.14
CA PHE A 56 -4.68 4.72 -27.10
C PHE A 56 -3.53 4.11 -27.90
N LYS A 57 -2.91 4.91 -28.75
CA LYS A 57 -1.80 4.48 -29.62
C LYS A 57 -0.53 4.16 -28.83
N ASN A 58 -0.13 5.06 -27.92
CA ASN A 58 1.08 4.87 -27.11
C ASN A 58 0.66 4.67 -25.65
N TYR A 59 0.74 3.44 -25.18
CA TYR A 59 0.40 3.06 -23.82
C TYR A 59 1.49 2.17 -23.22
N ARG A 60 1.48 2.05 -21.90
CA ARG A 60 2.30 1.11 -21.15
C ARG A 60 1.58 0.71 -19.88
N ILE A 61 1.39 -0.60 -19.71
CA ILE A 61 1.02 -1.19 -18.42
C ILE A 61 2.29 -1.74 -17.81
N TYR A 62 2.61 -1.31 -16.59
CA TYR A 62 3.81 -1.72 -15.90
C TYR A 62 3.46 -2.26 -14.52
N ILE A 63 3.81 -3.51 -14.27
CA ILE A 63 3.72 -4.17 -12.96
C ILE A 63 5.12 -4.28 -12.40
N ASN A 64 5.32 -3.89 -11.14
CA ASN A 64 6.62 -4.02 -10.51
C ASN A 64 6.83 -5.41 -9.95
N TYR A 65 7.98 -5.99 -10.28
CA TYR A 65 8.44 -7.31 -9.89
C TYR A 65 9.74 -7.28 -9.07
N ALA A 66 9.96 -6.19 -8.30
CA ALA A 66 11.09 -5.95 -7.38
C ALA A 66 12.39 -5.36 -7.97
N ASP A 67 12.67 -5.49 -9.28
CA ASP A 67 14.04 -5.23 -9.80
C ASP A 67 14.22 -3.97 -10.66
N SER A 68 13.17 -3.22 -10.97
CA SER A 68 13.33 -1.88 -11.53
C SER A 68 12.25 -0.97 -11.01
N VAL A 69 12.59 0.29 -10.72
CA VAL A 69 11.56 1.27 -10.35
C VAL A 69 11.62 2.37 -11.38
N ASP A 70 10.72 2.23 -12.34
CA ASP A 70 10.35 3.30 -13.27
C ASP A 70 10.25 4.64 -12.54
N LEU A 71 10.77 5.73 -13.13
CA LEU A 71 10.78 7.05 -12.48
C LEU A 71 9.38 7.51 -12.08
N ARG A 72 8.35 7.19 -12.90
CA ARG A 72 6.96 7.49 -12.57
C ARG A 72 6.50 6.63 -11.42
N LEU A 73 6.82 5.33 -11.44
CA LEU A 73 6.47 4.46 -10.32
C LEU A 73 7.10 4.93 -8.99
N LYS A 74 8.37 5.38 -9.00
CA LYS A 74 9.01 5.99 -7.81
C LYS A 74 8.20 7.17 -7.28
N ALA A 75 7.80 8.07 -8.17
CA ALA A 75 6.98 9.22 -7.82
C ALA A 75 5.60 8.82 -7.29
N LEU A 76 4.96 7.83 -7.93
CA LEU A 76 3.66 7.29 -7.50
C LEU A 76 3.73 6.60 -6.14
N LEU A 77 4.81 5.86 -5.84
CA LEU A 77 5.02 5.22 -4.54
C LEU A 77 5.11 6.23 -3.40
N LEU A 78 5.75 7.37 -3.65
CA LEU A 78 5.93 8.43 -2.65
C LEU A 78 4.67 9.26 -2.43
N HIS A 79 3.97 9.62 -3.51
CA HIS A 79 2.90 10.62 -3.44
C HIS A 79 1.49 10.06 -3.62
N LYS A 80 1.34 8.84 -4.17
CA LYS A 80 0.06 8.19 -4.51
C LYS A 80 -0.88 9.05 -5.37
N ARG A 81 -0.34 10.01 -6.13
CA ARG A 81 -1.07 10.98 -6.97
C ARG A 81 -0.90 10.69 -8.45
N ILE A 82 -1.93 10.95 -9.25
CA ILE A 82 -1.90 10.72 -10.70
C ILE A 82 -0.94 11.72 -11.35
N ILE A 83 -0.10 11.27 -12.27
CA ILE A 83 0.64 12.19 -13.12
C ILE A 83 -0.29 12.58 -14.27
N PHE A 84 -0.60 13.86 -14.39
CA PHE A 84 -1.37 14.41 -15.49
C PHE A 84 -0.60 15.60 -16.05
N TYR A 85 -0.32 15.56 -17.34
CA TYR A 85 0.47 16.57 -18.03
C TYR A 85 -0.15 16.86 -19.39
N ASN A 86 -0.33 18.14 -19.67
CA ASN A 86 -0.55 18.69 -21.00
C ASN A 86 0.47 19.82 -21.25
N GLN A 87 1.06 19.87 -22.43
CA GLN A 87 2.01 20.93 -22.77
C GLN A 87 1.36 22.32 -22.78
N ASP A 88 0.08 22.37 -23.16
CA ASP A 88 -0.74 23.56 -23.06
C ASP A 88 -1.22 23.78 -21.60
N PRO A 89 -0.86 24.90 -20.96
CA PRO A 89 -1.29 25.23 -19.60
C PRO A 89 -2.81 25.29 -19.41
N GLU A 90 -3.58 25.63 -20.45
CA GLU A 90 -5.06 25.72 -20.34
C GLU A 90 -5.70 24.35 -20.03
N HIS A 91 -5.00 23.27 -20.37
CA HIS A 91 -5.43 21.90 -20.16
C HIS A 91 -4.80 21.24 -18.93
N GLN A 92 -4.09 22.02 -18.10
CA GLN A 92 -3.53 21.56 -16.83
C GLN A 92 -4.57 21.62 -15.71
N SER A 93 -4.31 20.87 -14.63
CA SER A 93 -5.14 20.93 -13.42
C SER A 93 -4.26 21.04 -12.18
N GLU A 94 -4.59 21.99 -11.33
CA GLU A 94 -3.94 22.20 -10.03
C GLU A 94 -4.57 21.35 -8.90
N SER A 95 -5.44 20.40 -9.26
CA SER A 95 -6.10 19.56 -8.26
C SER A 95 -5.08 18.79 -7.41
N PRO A 96 -5.25 18.71 -6.08
CA PRO A 96 -4.37 17.95 -5.19
C PRO A 96 -4.26 16.45 -5.53
N MET A 97 -5.20 15.91 -6.32
CA MET A 97 -5.14 14.54 -6.82
C MET A 97 -3.99 14.30 -7.82
N PHE A 98 -3.45 15.38 -8.40
CA PHE A 98 -2.39 15.33 -9.38
C PHE A 98 -1.01 15.57 -8.75
N PHE A 99 -0.03 14.92 -9.36
CA PHE A 99 1.36 15.08 -9.01
C PHE A 99 1.83 16.49 -9.38
N PRO A 100 2.61 17.18 -8.52
CA PRO A 100 3.07 18.53 -8.81
C PRO A 100 3.79 18.63 -10.15
N LEU A 101 3.27 19.47 -11.05
CA LEU A 101 3.76 19.61 -12.42
C LEU A 101 5.24 20.00 -12.49
N SER A 102 5.66 20.93 -11.62
CA SER A 102 7.06 21.38 -11.54
C SER A 102 8.03 20.23 -11.25
N VAL A 103 7.65 19.33 -10.33
CA VAL A 103 8.44 18.15 -9.98
C VAL A 103 8.44 17.15 -11.13
N TYR A 104 7.30 16.90 -11.78
CA TYR A 104 7.22 16.02 -12.96
C TYR A 104 8.16 16.51 -14.08
N LEU A 105 8.12 17.80 -14.41
CA LEU A 105 8.97 18.39 -15.45
C LEU A 105 10.46 18.31 -15.09
N GLY A 106 10.82 18.57 -13.83
CA GLY A 106 12.20 18.56 -13.35
C GLY A 106 12.82 17.17 -13.25
N GLU A 107 12.10 16.23 -12.65
CA GLU A 107 12.66 14.96 -12.19
C GLU A 107 12.31 13.76 -13.07
N ILE A 108 11.18 13.82 -13.78
CA ILE A 108 10.66 12.70 -14.58
C ILE A 108 10.87 12.98 -16.06
N ARG A 109 10.22 14.01 -16.60
CA ARG A 109 10.22 14.28 -18.05
C ARG A 109 11.62 14.58 -18.59
N LYS A 110 12.41 15.40 -17.88
CA LYS A 110 13.79 15.72 -18.29
C LYS A 110 14.73 14.52 -18.30
N ARG A 111 14.50 13.52 -17.43
CA ARG A 111 15.38 12.36 -17.26
C ARG A 111 14.95 11.16 -18.11
N ASP A 112 13.73 11.16 -18.64
CA ASP A 112 13.22 10.09 -19.49
C ASP A 112 13.65 10.27 -20.95
N LEU A 113 14.89 9.83 -21.25
CA LEU A 113 15.45 9.88 -22.60
C LEU A 113 14.69 9.03 -23.63
N LYS A 114 13.82 8.11 -23.18
CA LYS A 114 12.99 7.27 -24.05
C LYS A 114 11.70 7.97 -24.47
N LEU A 115 11.32 9.06 -23.82
CA LEU A 115 10.11 9.80 -24.15
C LEU A 115 10.30 10.57 -25.45
N SER A 116 9.48 10.26 -26.46
CA SER A 116 9.47 10.98 -27.72
C SER A 116 9.17 12.47 -27.50
N ARG A 117 9.93 13.35 -28.17
CA ARG A 117 9.70 14.79 -28.16
C ARG A 117 8.35 15.21 -28.76
N LYS A 118 7.70 14.31 -29.53
CA LYS A 118 6.36 14.53 -30.11
C LYS A 118 5.23 14.40 -29.10
N ILE A 119 5.49 13.83 -27.92
CA ILE A 119 4.48 13.64 -26.88
C ILE A 119 4.19 15.00 -26.22
N VAL A 120 2.97 15.48 -26.41
CA VAL A 120 2.48 16.75 -25.84
C VAL A 120 1.70 16.54 -24.55
N SER A 121 1.28 15.31 -24.25
CA SER A 121 0.52 15.01 -23.03
C SER A 121 0.82 13.62 -22.47
N GLU A 122 0.60 13.47 -21.16
CA GLU A 122 0.79 12.23 -20.44
C GLU A 122 -0.28 12.07 -19.34
N ILE A 123 -0.83 10.86 -19.22
CA ILE A 123 -1.54 10.43 -18.01
C ILE A 123 -0.85 9.17 -17.48
N THR A 124 -0.45 9.18 -16.21
CA THR A 124 0.01 7.98 -15.51
C THR A 124 -0.80 7.78 -14.22
N VAL A 125 -1.52 6.67 -14.15
CA VAL A 125 -2.36 6.29 -13.01
C VAL A 125 -1.74 5.10 -12.28
N PRO A 126 -1.65 5.14 -10.93
CA PRO A 126 -1.15 4.02 -10.15
C PRO A 126 -2.14 2.84 -10.12
N ILE A 127 -1.61 1.63 -10.17
CA ILE A 127 -2.35 0.41 -9.85
C ILE A 127 -2.12 0.13 -8.36
N MET A 128 -3.19 0.17 -7.56
CA MET A 128 -3.10 0.19 -6.10
C MET A 128 -3.87 -0.95 -5.45
N TYR A 129 -3.16 -1.84 -4.76
CA TYR A 129 -3.75 -2.91 -3.97
C TYR A 129 -4.65 -2.32 -2.89
N LYS A 130 -5.95 -2.62 -2.96
CA LYS A 130 -6.99 -2.09 -2.06
C LYS A 130 -6.94 -0.56 -1.89
N ALA A 131 -6.53 0.17 -2.93
CA ALA A 131 -6.33 1.63 -2.90
C ALA A 131 -5.30 2.15 -1.89
N LYS A 132 -4.43 1.29 -1.33
CA LYS A 132 -3.44 1.67 -0.31
C LYS A 132 -1.99 1.55 -0.76
N ILE A 133 -1.64 0.45 -1.43
CA ILE A 133 -0.25 0.14 -1.83
C ILE A 133 -0.11 0.14 -3.35
N VAL A 134 0.68 1.06 -3.89
CA VAL A 134 1.00 1.13 -5.32
C VAL A 134 1.94 -0.03 -5.68
N PHE A 135 1.61 -0.82 -6.70
CA PHE A 135 2.48 -1.91 -7.18
C PHE A 135 2.70 -1.88 -8.71
N GLY A 136 2.09 -0.93 -9.40
CA GLY A 136 2.21 -0.77 -10.84
C GLY A 136 1.62 0.54 -11.32
N LEU A 137 1.59 0.72 -12.63
CA LEU A 137 1.02 1.89 -13.29
C LEU A 137 0.43 1.56 -14.66
N VAL A 138 -0.51 2.41 -15.09
CA VAL A 138 -0.96 2.51 -16.48
C VAL A 138 -0.58 3.91 -16.97
N GLN A 139 0.25 3.97 -17.99
CA GLN A 139 0.73 5.21 -18.62
C GLN A 139 0.17 5.32 -20.04
N ILE A 140 -0.37 6.48 -20.38
CA ILE A 140 -0.75 6.89 -21.73
C ILE A 140 0.08 8.11 -22.10
N ASN A 141 0.69 8.06 -23.29
CA ASN A 141 1.37 9.20 -23.90
C ASN A 141 0.65 9.58 -25.19
N ALA A 142 0.37 10.86 -25.41
CA ALA A 142 -0.29 11.30 -26.63
C ALA A 142 0.41 12.48 -27.29
N GLU A 143 0.27 12.54 -28.62
CA GLU A 143 0.69 13.66 -29.48
C GLU A 143 -0.41 14.73 -29.58
N TYR A 144 -1.48 14.59 -28.79
CA TYR A 144 -2.60 15.52 -28.65
C TYR A 144 -2.94 15.73 -27.16
N PRO A 145 -3.60 16.83 -26.76
CA PRO A 145 -4.00 17.05 -25.37
C PRO A 145 -4.94 15.96 -24.84
N LEU A 146 -4.69 15.50 -23.62
CA LEU A 146 -5.55 14.54 -22.92
C LEU A 146 -6.50 15.27 -21.97
N THR A 147 -7.71 14.73 -21.81
CA THR A 147 -8.77 15.34 -21.00
C THR A 147 -9.00 14.62 -19.68
N MET A 148 -9.78 15.23 -18.79
CA MET A 148 -10.25 14.59 -17.55
C MET A 148 -11.09 13.34 -17.79
N ASN A 149 -11.79 13.25 -18.93
CA ASN A 149 -12.49 12.02 -19.30
C ASN A 149 -11.49 10.87 -19.54
N ASN A 150 -10.35 11.15 -20.18
CA ASN A 150 -9.29 10.15 -20.35
C ASN A 150 -8.73 9.70 -19.00
N VAL A 151 -8.54 10.62 -18.04
CA VAL A 151 -8.15 10.27 -16.66
C VAL A 151 -9.17 9.31 -16.04
N GLY A 152 -10.46 9.58 -16.16
CA GLY A 152 -11.53 8.73 -15.66
C GLY A 152 -11.51 7.31 -16.26
N ILE A 153 -11.30 7.20 -17.57
CA ILE A 153 -11.17 5.91 -18.28
C ILE A 153 -9.97 5.13 -17.76
N ILE A 154 -8.80 5.76 -17.68
CA ILE A 154 -7.55 5.09 -17.26
C ILE A 154 -7.63 4.66 -15.78
N LYS A 155 -8.28 5.46 -14.91
CA LYS A 155 -8.56 5.08 -13.52
C LYS A 155 -9.41 3.81 -13.42
N LYS A 156 -10.46 3.70 -14.24
CA LYS A 156 -11.31 2.48 -14.28
C LYS A 156 -10.49 1.27 -14.71
N ILE A 157 -9.69 1.40 -15.76
CA ILE A 157 -8.80 0.33 -16.25
C ILE A 157 -7.82 -0.12 -15.16
N ALA A 158 -7.14 0.82 -14.48
CA ALA A 158 -6.21 0.50 -13.41
C ALA A 158 -6.88 -0.22 -12.23
N ALA A 159 -8.08 0.22 -11.83
CA ALA A 159 -8.86 -0.41 -10.77
C ALA A 159 -9.36 -1.80 -11.15
N GLU A 160 -9.81 -2.00 -12.40
CA GLU A 160 -10.23 -3.31 -12.89
C GLU A 160 -9.06 -4.29 -13.00
N LEU A 161 -7.90 -3.82 -13.45
CA LEU A 161 -6.67 -4.62 -13.50
C LEU A 161 -6.23 -5.04 -12.10
N GLU A 162 -6.24 -4.12 -11.12
CA GLU A 162 -6.02 -4.48 -9.72
C GLU A 162 -6.99 -5.56 -9.25
N LYS A 163 -8.28 -5.36 -9.51
CA LYS A 163 -9.33 -6.28 -9.08
C LYS A 163 -9.10 -7.68 -9.64
N LYS A 164 -8.77 -7.79 -10.94
CA LYS A 164 -8.46 -9.10 -11.55
C LYS A 164 -7.22 -9.74 -10.93
N ILE A 165 -6.15 -8.98 -10.69
CA ILE A 165 -4.93 -9.50 -10.05
C ILE A 165 -5.22 -9.97 -8.62
N ARG A 166 -5.94 -9.17 -7.84
CA ARG A 166 -6.27 -9.47 -6.43
C ARG A 166 -7.18 -10.69 -6.28
N PHE A 167 -8.05 -10.97 -7.25
CA PHE A 167 -8.90 -12.16 -7.24
C PHE A 167 -8.22 -13.44 -7.73
N LEU A 168 -6.97 -13.36 -8.17
CA LEU A 168 -6.17 -14.58 -8.36
C LEU A 168 -5.96 -15.27 -7.00
N PRO A 169 -5.88 -16.61 -6.95
CA PRO A 169 -5.65 -17.36 -5.72
C PRO A 169 -4.17 -17.26 -5.28
N LEU A 170 -3.69 -16.02 -5.08
CA LEU A 170 -2.31 -15.71 -4.71
C LEU A 170 -2.25 -15.21 -3.26
N PRO A 171 -1.19 -15.57 -2.51
CA PRO A 171 -1.08 -15.26 -1.10
C PRO A 171 -0.57 -13.83 -0.87
N PHE A 172 -1.34 -12.82 -1.28
CA PHE A 172 -0.95 -11.41 -1.08
C PHE A 172 -0.94 -10.97 0.38
N GLU A 173 -1.63 -11.68 1.28
CA GLU A 173 -1.78 -11.34 2.69
C GLU A 173 -1.35 -12.51 3.58
N ASP A 174 -0.51 -12.22 4.57
CA ASP A 174 -0.15 -13.16 5.63
C ASP A 174 -1.23 -13.14 6.71
N LYS A 175 -1.80 -14.32 6.99
CA LYS A 175 -2.90 -14.48 7.95
C LYS A 175 -2.43 -14.68 9.39
N THR A 176 -1.12 -14.62 9.64
CA THR A 176 -0.56 -14.79 10.98
C THR A 176 -1.02 -13.66 11.89
N ASN A 177 -1.45 -14.03 13.10
CA ASN A 177 -1.87 -13.08 14.12
C ASN A 177 -0.64 -12.51 14.83
N MET A 178 -0.54 -11.19 14.88
CA MET A 178 0.45 -10.47 15.68
C MET A 178 -0.23 -9.78 16.86
N GLN A 179 0.47 -9.74 17.99
CA GLN A 179 -0.03 -9.10 19.20
C GLN A 179 0.27 -7.60 19.15
N VAL A 180 -0.70 -6.78 19.55
CA VAL A 180 -0.50 -5.35 19.75
C VAL A 180 -0.02 -5.13 21.18
N ILE A 181 1.18 -4.56 21.34
CA ILE A 181 1.77 -4.29 22.66
C ILE A 181 1.46 -2.87 23.13
N GLU A 182 1.29 -1.94 22.19
CA GLU A 182 0.90 -0.56 22.46
C GLU A 182 0.20 0.02 21.23
N ILE A 183 -0.79 0.87 21.46
CA ILE A 183 -1.51 1.55 20.39
C ILE A 183 -2.05 2.88 20.91
N ASN A 184 -1.94 3.90 20.07
CA ASN A 184 -2.59 5.18 20.23
C ASN A 184 -3.21 5.58 18.88
N PHE A 185 -3.65 6.83 18.76
CA PHE A 185 -4.35 7.29 17.56
C PHE A 185 -3.43 7.41 16.33
N ASP A 186 -2.14 7.61 16.55
CA ASP A 186 -1.15 7.87 15.50
C ASP A 186 -0.21 6.69 15.26
N GLU A 187 0.06 5.87 16.27
CA GLU A 187 1.06 4.80 16.24
C GLU A 187 0.53 3.48 16.80
N ILE A 188 1.03 2.38 16.24
CA ILE A 188 0.82 1.03 16.70
C ILE A 188 2.16 0.30 16.86
N HIS A 189 2.31 -0.40 17.97
CA HIS A 189 3.44 -1.25 18.29
C HIS A 189 2.99 -2.70 18.32
N MET A 190 3.71 -3.55 17.61
CA MET A 190 3.37 -4.96 17.45
C MET A 190 4.57 -5.84 17.82
N GLU A 191 4.30 -7.03 18.36
CA GLU A 191 5.29 -8.05 18.66
C GLU A 191 4.99 -9.35 17.89
N PHE A 192 6.04 -9.95 17.33
CA PHE A 192 5.98 -11.28 16.76
C PHE A 192 7.30 -12.06 16.93
N ARG A 193 7.21 -13.38 16.87
CA ARG A 193 8.38 -14.30 16.95
C ARG A 193 8.73 -14.93 15.60
N ASP A 194 7.77 -15.03 14.69
CA ASP A 194 8.03 -15.63 13.38
C ASP A 194 8.90 -14.69 12.53
N ARG A 195 10.14 -15.10 12.30
CA ARG A 195 11.11 -14.35 11.48
C ARG A 195 10.63 -14.16 10.04
N LYS A 196 9.74 -15.01 9.53
CA LYS A 196 9.18 -14.86 8.18
C LYS A 196 8.43 -13.54 8.01
N LEU A 197 7.86 -13.01 9.10
CA LEU A 197 7.10 -11.76 9.07
C LEU A 197 7.99 -10.53 8.87
N LEU A 198 9.30 -10.62 9.11
CA LEU A 198 10.24 -9.51 8.96
C LEU A 198 10.20 -8.85 7.58
N ARG A 199 9.89 -9.62 6.53
CA ARG A 199 9.81 -9.13 5.15
C ARG A 199 8.69 -8.11 4.93
N HIS A 200 7.65 -8.12 5.76
CA HIS A 200 6.55 -7.14 5.70
C HIS A 200 6.92 -5.80 6.32
N PHE A 201 7.99 -5.73 7.13
CA PHE A 201 8.34 -4.55 7.92
C PHE A 201 9.71 -3.95 7.57
N PRO A 202 9.96 -3.53 6.30
CA PRO A 202 11.11 -2.69 5.99
C PRO A 202 10.90 -1.28 6.56
N ILE A 203 11.92 -0.70 7.19
CA ILE A 203 11.86 0.67 7.74
C ILE A 203 11.54 1.67 6.61
N GLY A 204 10.60 2.57 6.87
CA GLY A 204 10.06 3.52 5.89
C GLY A 204 9.08 2.91 4.89
N GLY A 205 8.89 1.58 4.90
CA GLY A 205 7.91 0.91 4.06
C GLY A 205 6.49 1.06 4.59
N VAL A 206 5.53 0.95 3.67
CA VAL A 206 4.10 0.91 4.00
C VAL A 206 3.67 -0.54 4.19
N VAL A 207 3.03 -0.81 5.34
CA VAL A 207 2.36 -2.06 5.65
C VAL A 207 0.86 -1.81 5.70
N PHE A 208 0.07 -2.73 5.14
CA PHE A 208 -1.38 -2.75 5.21
C PHE A 208 -1.84 -3.97 6.00
N PHE A 209 -2.78 -3.78 6.91
CA PHE A 209 -3.24 -4.86 7.79
C PHE A 209 -4.65 -4.60 8.34
N LYS A 210 -5.23 -5.65 8.92
CA LYS A 210 -6.47 -5.56 9.70
C LYS A 210 -6.15 -5.50 11.17
N LEU A 211 -6.78 -4.58 11.89
CA LEU A 211 -6.75 -4.53 13.35
C LEU A 211 -8.09 -5.02 13.88
N ARG A 212 -8.04 -5.87 14.90
CA ARG A 212 -9.24 -6.39 15.57
C ARG A 212 -9.02 -6.55 17.06
N ASN A 213 -10.08 -6.39 17.83
CA ASN A 213 -10.11 -6.81 19.23
C ASN A 213 -10.77 -8.20 19.33
N LYS A 214 -11.03 -8.69 20.54
CA LYS A 214 -11.68 -10.00 20.75
C LYS A 214 -13.12 -10.08 20.23
N GLU A 215 -13.82 -8.95 20.13
CA GLU A 215 -15.24 -8.87 19.81
C GLU A 215 -15.48 -8.58 18.32
N GLU A 216 -14.68 -7.69 17.72
CA GLU A 216 -14.94 -7.11 16.40
C GLU A 216 -13.66 -6.71 15.62
N GLU A 217 -13.80 -6.58 14.30
CA GLU A 217 -12.81 -5.91 13.45
C GLU A 217 -12.89 -4.40 13.69
N ILE A 218 -11.79 -3.79 14.09
CA ILE A 218 -11.71 -2.34 14.33
C ILE A 218 -11.64 -1.62 12.98
N GLY A 219 -10.80 -2.11 12.08
CA GLY A 219 -10.65 -1.53 10.76
C GLY A 219 -9.47 -2.07 9.97
N GLN A 220 -9.23 -1.45 8.81
CA GLN A 220 -8.11 -1.76 7.93
C GLN A 220 -7.21 -0.55 7.81
N PHE A 221 -5.95 -0.72 8.14
CA PHE A 221 -5.03 0.38 8.31
C PHE A 221 -3.82 0.22 7.39
N SER A 222 -3.35 1.34 6.86
CA SER A 222 -2.01 1.45 6.28
C SER A 222 -1.14 2.20 7.25
N ALA A 223 0.10 1.76 7.43
CA ALA A 223 1.02 2.40 8.35
C ALA A 223 2.45 2.36 7.81
N ILE A 224 3.24 3.36 8.16
CA ILE A 224 4.66 3.48 7.81
C ILE A 224 5.49 2.90 8.94
N VAL A 225 6.34 1.93 8.64
CA VAL A 225 7.24 1.30 9.61
C VAL A 225 8.30 2.31 10.06
N LYS A 226 8.33 2.64 11.35
CA LYS A 226 9.30 3.56 11.96
C LYS A 226 10.51 2.85 12.52
N THR A 227 10.25 1.88 13.38
CA THR A 227 11.31 1.15 14.09
C THR A 227 11.09 -0.34 13.99
N ARG A 228 12.19 -1.08 14.04
CA ARG A 228 12.20 -2.53 14.09
C ARG A 228 13.35 -2.98 14.97
N ASN A 229 13.04 -3.61 16.09
CA ASN A 229 14.02 -4.11 17.05
C ASN A 229 13.89 -5.62 17.16
N ASN A 230 15.01 -6.32 17.25
CA ASN A 230 15.06 -7.76 17.47
C ASN A 230 15.85 -8.04 18.74
N TYR A 231 15.17 -8.53 19.77
CA TYR A 231 15.79 -8.82 21.06
C TYR A 231 15.21 -10.11 21.64
N GLY A 232 16.08 -11.00 22.11
CA GLY A 232 15.64 -12.22 22.81
C GLY A 232 14.74 -13.16 21.99
N GLY A 233 14.89 -13.20 20.66
CA GLY A 233 14.05 -14.03 19.77
C GLY A 233 12.65 -13.47 19.51
N LYS A 234 12.37 -12.24 19.95
CA LYS A 234 11.16 -11.48 19.64
C LYS A 234 11.53 -10.28 18.77
N THR A 235 10.67 -9.99 17.81
CA THR A 235 10.74 -8.76 17.03
C THR A 235 9.62 -7.83 17.46
N THR A 236 9.98 -6.59 17.78
CA THR A 236 9.03 -5.50 17.96
C THR A 236 9.13 -4.53 16.80
N VAL A 237 7.98 -4.08 16.32
CA VAL A 237 7.87 -3.09 15.25
C VAL A 237 6.96 -1.95 15.69
N SER A 238 7.31 -0.73 15.32
CA SER A 238 6.45 0.42 15.51
C SER A 238 6.09 1.04 14.16
N CYS A 239 4.83 1.39 13.98
CA CYS A 239 4.29 1.87 12.71
C CYS A 239 3.39 3.08 12.94
N LEU A 240 3.61 4.16 12.19
CA LEU A 240 2.70 5.30 12.18
C LEU A 240 1.54 5.05 11.21
N PHE A 241 0.31 5.20 11.67
CA PHE A 241 -0.86 5.17 10.81
C PHE A 241 -0.76 6.25 9.74
N GLU A 242 -1.08 5.87 8.50
CA GLU A 242 -1.39 6.82 7.43
C GLU A 242 -2.86 7.31 7.59
N GLU A 243 -3.40 7.89 6.52
CA GLU A 243 -4.81 8.28 6.45
C GLU A 243 -5.75 7.10 6.72
N LYS A 244 -6.62 7.30 7.71
CA LYS A 244 -7.65 6.37 8.16
C LYS A 244 -8.94 6.68 7.38
N ASP A 245 -9.70 5.66 7.02
CA ASP A 245 -11.07 5.93 6.58
C ASP A 245 -11.94 6.31 7.79
N ALA A 246 -12.97 7.12 7.55
CA ALA A 246 -13.80 7.69 8.61
C ALA A 246 -14.37 6.65 9.58
N LEU A 247 -14.70 5.44 9.09
CA LEU A 247 -15.25 4.38 9.94
C LEU A 247 -14.16 3.74 10.80
N SER A 248 -13.01 3.37 10.20
CA SER A 248 -11.87 2.83 10.94
C SER A 248 -11.33 3.81 11.99
N GLU A 249 -11.40 5.11 11.71
CA GLU A 249 -11.01 6.18 12.64
C GLU A 249 -11.90 6.21 13.89
N ILE A 250 -13.21 6.30 13.72
CA ILE A 250 -14.19 6.29 14.83
C ILE A 250 -14.07 5.01 15.66
N ASN A 251 -13.91 3.87 14.99
CA ASN A 251 -13.75 2.58 15.67
C ASN A 251 -12.46 2.52 16.49
N LEU A 252 -11.37 3.11 15.98
CA LEU A 252 -10.11 3.19 16.70
C LEU A 252 -10.25 4.09 17.94
N GLU A 253 -10.85 5.27 17.83
CA GLU A 253 -11.11 6.16 18.98
C GLU A 253 -11.91 5.42 20.06
N THR A 254 -13.01 4.79 19.67
CA THR A 254 -13.87 4.01 20.57
C THR A 254 -13.08 2.91 21.27
N HIS A 255 -12.18 2.23 20.54
CA HIS A 255 -11.33 1.19 21.12
C HIS A 255 -10.31 1.77 22.12
N LEU A 256 -9.67 2.89 21.79
CA LEU A 256 -8.69 3.56 22.65
C LEU A 256 -9.34 4.10 23.94
N GLU A 257 -10.58 4.57 23.88
CA GLU A 257 -11.36 4.94 25.06
C GLU A 257 -11.62 3.72 25.95
N LYS A 258 -12.02 2.58 25.38
CA LYS A 258 -12.23 1.33 26.12
C LYS A 258 -10.94 0.89 26.84
N ILE A 259 -9.78 0.98 26.17
CA ILE A 259 -8.47 0.70 26.77
C ILE A 259 -8.19 1.65 27.93
N SER A 260 -8.37 2.95 27.73
CA SER A 260 -8.06 3.98 28.72
C SER A 260 -8.93 3.85 29.98
N ARG A 261 -10.22 3.57 29.83
CA ARG A 261 -11.14 3.31 30.95
C ARG A 261 -10.75 2.06 31.74
N LYS A 262 -10.23 1.02 31.09
CA LYS A 262 -9.74 -0.19 31.79
C LYS A 262 -8.45 0.09 32.55
N LYS A 263 -7.52 0.87 31.98
CA LYS A 263 -6.29 1.31 32.66
C LYS A 263 -6.60 2.12 33.91
N ALA A 264 -7.56 3.04 33.86
CA ALA A 264 -7.94 3.87 35.01
C ALA A 264 -8.63 3.11 36.16
N LYS A 265 -9.10 1.88 35.92
CA LYS A 265 -9.76 1.03 36.93
C LYS A 265 -8.79 0.06 37.63
N GLN A 266 -7.53 0.01 37.20
CA GLN A 266 -6.47 -0.85 37.76
C GLN A 266 -5.54 -0.05 38.68
#